data_AF-A0AAW8BHP2-F1
#
_entry.id   AF-A0AAW8BHP2-F1
#
_cell.length_a   1.000
_cell.length_b   1.000
_cell.length_c   1.000
_cell.angle_alpha   90.00
_cell.angle_beta   90.00
_cell.angle_gamma   90.00
#
_symmetry.space_group_name_H-M   'P 1'
#
loop_
_entity.id
_entity.type
_entity.pdbx_description
1 polymer ?
#
loop_
_entity_poly.entity_id
_entity_poly.type
_entity_poly.pdbx_seq_one_letter_code
_entity_poly.pdbx_strand_id
1 'polypeptide(L)'
;MPDADTVSVPPTPTKADVAAALNLIKPLRRLIKPKVYGIDNVPTERALLVGNHNTLGMVDAPLLAAELWERGRMVRSLGDHAHFKVPGWGDALIRMGVVDGTRENASELMRRGDLVMVFPGGGREVNKRKNEQYKLVWKNRLGFARLAIQFGYPIIPFASVGAEHGIDIVLDNESKLMAPVQFFAEKVLGTPDGPPLVRGVGLTPVPRPERQYYWFGEPIDTTEFSGQEANDNAARKVRERTAAAVEHGIELMLAEREADPNRSLVGRLLRSDS
;
A
#
# COMPACT_ATOMS: atom_id res chain seq x y z
N MET A 1 -19.51 8.97 22.48
CA MET A 1 -18.43 8.05 22.08
C MET A 1 -18.92 7.35 20.82
N PRO A 2 -18.20 7.37 19.69
CA PRO A 2 -18.63 6.60 18.52
C PRO A 2 -18.26 5.13 18.74
N ASP A 3 -19.22 4.22 18.47
CA ASP A 3 -19.15 2.78 18.72
C ASP A 3 -17.90 2.12 18.10
N ALA A 4 -17.08 1.50 18.93
CA ALA A 4 -15.83 0.84 18.53
C ALA A 4 -15.99 -0.65 18.16
N ASP A 5 -17.22 -1.18 18.06
CA ASP A 5 -17.47 -2.64 18.01
C ASP A 5 -18.26 -3.14 16.79
N THR A 6 -18.53 -2.32 15.77
CA THR A 6 -19.31 -2.76 14.61
C THR A 6 -18.43 -3.20 13.45
N VAL A 7 -18.52 -4.49 13.09
CA VAL A 7 -17.95 -5.02 11.84
C VAL A 7 -18.68 -4.38 10.66
N SER A 8 -17.94 -3.74 9.77
CA SER A 8 -18.45 -3.06 8.58
C SER A 8 -17.57 -3.40 7.37
N VAL A 9 -17.65 -4.66 6.94
CA VAL A 9 -16.94 -5.13 5.75
C VAL A 9 -17.87 -5.06 4.54
N PRO A 10 -17.61 -4.18 3.56
CA PRO A 10 -18.44 -4.07 2.37
C PRO A 10 -18.34 -5.36 1.52
N PRO A 11 -19.35 -5.63 0.68
CA PRO A 11 -19.31 -6.78 -0.23
C PRO A 11 -18.07 -6.71 -1.14
N THR A 12 -17.60 -7.87 -1.57
CA THR A 12 -16.50 -7.96 -2.54
C THR A 12 -16.91 -7.25 -3.84
N PRO A 13 -16.03 -6.42 -4.44
CA PRO A 13 -16.34 -5.74 -5.69
C PRO A 13 -16.80 -6.71 -6.78
N THR A 14 -17.83 -6.32 -7.53
CA THR A 14 -18.29 -7.11 -8.66
C THR A 14 -17.29 -7.02 -9.81
N LYS A 15 -17.42 -7.92 -10.81
CA LYS A 15 -16.63 -7.82 -12.05
C LYS A 15 -16.85 -6.47 -12.76
N ALA A 16 -18.04 -5.90 -12.65
CA ALA A 16 -18.36 -4.60 -13.25
C ALA A 16 -17.63 -3.46 -12.52
N ASP A 17 -17.58 -3.49 -11.18
CA ASP A 17 -16.85 -2.50 -10.38
C ASP A 17 -15.35 -2.53 -10.72
N VAL A 18 -14.75 -3.73 -10.76
CA VAL A 18 -13.35 -3.91 -11.15
C VAL A 18 -13.10 -3.44 -12.58
N ALA A 19 -13.96 -3.80 -13.54
CA ALA A 19 -13.81 -3.35 -14.91
C ALA A 19 -13.89 -1.81 -15.05
N ALA A 20 -14.79 -1.17 -14.30
CA ALA A 20 -14.90 0.28 -14.27
C ALA A 20 -13.64 0.93 -13.69
N ALA A 21 -13.12 0.42 -12.58
CA ALA A 21 -11.88 0.89 -11.96
C ALA A 21 -10.66 0.71 -12.89
N LEU A 22 -10.52 -0.46 -13.52
CA LEU A 22 -9.47 -0.74 -14.49
C LEU A 22 -9.53 0.20 -15.69
N ASN A 23 -10.72 0.47 -16.22
CA ASN A 23 -10.90 1.41 -17.33
C ASN A 23 -10.54 2.85 -16.94
N LEU A 24 -10.89 3.27 -15.72
CA LEU A 24 -10.56 4.60 -15.21
C LEU A 24 -9.05 4.83 -15.15
N ILE A 25 -8.29 3.86 -14.65
CA ILE A 25 -6.82 4.00 -14.49
C ILE A 25 -6.03 3.56 -15.73
N LYS A 26 -6.69 3.00 -16.76
CA LYS A 26 -6.06 2.45 -17.96
C LYS A 26 -5.10 3.41 -18.66
N PRO A 27 -5.41 4.71 -18.86
CA PRO A 27 -4.47 5.64 -19.50
C PRO A 27 -3.18 5.78 -18.68
N LEU A 28 -3.33 5.97 -17.37
CA LEU A 28 -2.21 6.09 -16.43
C LEU A 28 -1.38 4.81 -16.40
N ARG A 29 -2.03 3.63 -16.35
CA ARG A 29 -1.37 2.33 -16.36
C ARG A 29 -0.60 2.07 -17.67
N ARG A 30 -1.14 2.47 -18.82
CA ARG A 30 -0.42 2.43 -20.12
C ARG A 30 0.78 3.36 -20.16
N LEU A 31 0.71 4.48 -19.46
CA LEU A 31 1.79 5.46 -19.38
C LEU A 31 2.88 4.99 -18.40
N ILE A 32 2.51 4.42 -17.26
CA ILE A 32 3.45 3.92 -16.24
C ILE A 32 4.06 2.59 -16.64
N LYS A 33 3.31 1.69 -17.30
CA LYS A 33 3.71 0.32 -17.68
C LYS A 33 4.33 -0.45 -16.50
N PRO A 34 3.56 -0.79 -15.45
CA PRO A 34 4.10 -1.51 -14.30
C PRO A 34 4.80 -2.82 -14.70
N LYS A 35 5.84 -3.21 -13.97
CA LYS A 35 6.42 -4.56 -14.02
C LYS A 35 6.07 -5.29 -12.73
N VAL A 36 5.72 -6.57 -12.85
CA VAL A 36 5.29 -7.41 -11.73
C VAL A 36 6.16 -8.66 -11.71
N TYR A 37 6.74 -8.96 -10.55
CA TYR A 37 7.62 -10.10 -10.30
C TYR A 37 7.08 -10.95 -9.15
N GLY A 38 7.28 -12.26 -9.22
CA GLY A 38 6.91 -13.18 -8.14
C GLY A 38 5.41 -13.38 -7.93
N ILE A 39 4.57 -13.02 -8.91
CA ILE A 39 3.10 -13.11 -8.76
C ILE A 39 2.60 -14.53 -8.47
N ASP A 40 3.36 -15.55 -8.85
CA ASP A 40 3.03 -16.95 -8.60
C ASP A 40 3.06 -17.30 -7.10
N ASN A 41 3.75 -16.50 -6.28
CA ASN A 41 3.74 -16.62 -4.82
C ASN A 41 2.44 -16.07 -4.19
N VAL A 42 1.63 -15.33 -4.96
CA VAL A 42 0.36 -14.77 -4.49
C VAL A 42 -0.79 -15.72 -4.81
N PRO A 43 -1.38 -16.39 -3.81
CA PRO A 43 -2.56 -17.23 -4.03
C PRO A 43 -3.77 -16.35 -4.43
N THR A 44 -4.78 -16.97 -5.01
CA THR A 44 -6.02 -16.28 -5.41
C THR A 44 -6.85 -15.81 -4.22
N GLU A 45 -6.71 -16.49 -3.08
CA GLU A 45 -7.42 -16.23 -1.84
C GLU A 45 -6.53 -16.56 -0.63
N ARG A 46 -6.96 -16.16 0.57
CA ARG A 46 -6.37 -16.54 1.86
C ARG A 46 -4.87 -16.27 2.00
N ALA A 47 -4.49 -15.02 1.83
CA ALA A 47 -3.16 -14.55 2.22
C ALA A 47 -3.19 -13.10 2.70
N LEU A 48 -2.18 -12.72 3.47
CA LEU A 48 -1.97 -11.34 3.91
C LEU A 48 -0.78 -10.74 3.15
N LEU A 49 -1.07 -9.84 2.20
CA LEU A 49 -0.06 -9.07 1.48
C LEU A 49 0.44 -7.93 2.38
N VAL A 50 1.73 -7.92 2.67
CA VAL A 50 2.36 -6.91 3.55
C VAL A 50 3.53 -6.27 2.83
N GLY A 51 3.53 -4.94 2.73
CA GLY A 51 4.58 -4.24 1.99
C GLY A 51 4.69 -2.77 2.35
N ASN A 52 5.60 -2.08 1.66
CA ASN A 52 5.80 -0.64 1.81
C ASN A 52 4.69 0.15 1.12
N HIS A 53 4.26 1.24 1.74
CA HIS A 53 3.42 2.24 1.07
C HIS A 53 4.31 3.30 0.43
N ASN A 54 3.98 3.79 -0.75
CA ASN A 54 4.66 4.95 -1.32
C ASN A 54 4.04 6.24 -0.78
N THR A 55 4.82 7.32 -0.81
CA THR A 55 4.37 8.67 -0.44
C THR A 55 3.06 9.05 -1.14
N LEU A 56 2.11 9.60 -0.37
CA LEU A 56 0.71 9.92 -0.73
C LEU A 56 -0.22 8.74 -1.08
N GLY A 57 0.29 7.59 -1.51
CA GLY A 57 -0.52 6.37 -1.66
C GLY A 57 -1.54 6.38 -2.81
N MET A 58 -1.69 7.50 -3.50
CA MET A 58 -2.77 7.75 -4.46
C MET A 58 -2.54 7.09 -5.84
N VAL A 59 -1.31 6.63 -6.11
CA VAL A 59 -0.95 6.07 -7.42
C VAL A 59 -0.49 4.62 -7.30
N ASP A 60 0.34 4.30 -6.32
CA ASP A 60 0.91 2.96 -6.14
C ASP A 60 -0.13 1.92 -5.74
N ALA A 61 -0.94 2.19 -4.71
CA ALA A 61 -1.89 1.21 -4.21
C ALA A 61 -3.00 0.87 -5.23
N PRO A 62 -3.62 1.84 -5.94
CA PRO A 62 -4.60 1.51 -6.99
C PRO A 62 -4.01 0.75 -8.18
N LEU A 63 -2.78 1.08 -8.60
CA LEU A 63 -2.11 0.36 -9.69
C LEU A 63 -1.70 -1.05 -9.28
N LEU A 64 -1.20 -1.24 -8.05
CA LEU A 64 -0.91 -2.56 -7.50
C LEU A 64 -2.16 -3.43 -7.44
N ALA A 65 -3.27 -2.88 -6.92
CA ALA A 65 -4.55 -3.58 -6.88
C ALA A 65 -5.03 -3.98 -8.29
N ALA A 66 -4.88 -3.09 -9.28
CA ALA A 66 -5.20 -3.40 -10.65
C ALA A 66 -4.34 -4.51 -11.26
N GLU A 67 -3.03 -4.52 -10.98
CA GLU A 67 -2.16 -5.60 -11.43
C GLU A 67 -2.53 -6.96 -10.77
N LEU A 68 -3.02 -6.95 -9.53
CA LEU A 68 -3.56 -8.15 -8.88
C LEU A 68 -4.90 -8.59 -9.51
N TRP A 69 -5.83 -7.68 -9.73
CA TRP A 69 -7.16 -7.98 -10.31
C TRP A 69 -7.07 -8.54 -11.72
N GLU A 70 -6.24 -7.96 -12.58
CA GLU A 70 -5.99 -8.44 -13.96
C GLU A 70 -5.42 -9.86 -13.98
N ARG A 71 -4.86 -10.32 -12.86
CA ARG A 71 -4.30 -11.66 -12.69
C ARG A 71 -5.21 -12.56 -11.84
N GLY A 72 -6.47 -12.15 -11.61
CA GLY A 72 -7.46 -12.97 -10.89
C GLY A 72 -7.30 -13.00 -9.38
N ARG A 73 -6.52 -12.10 -8.79
CA ARG A 73 -6.35 -11.96 -7.34
C ARG A 73 -7.24 -10.82 -6.83
N MET A 74 -8.39 -11.13 -6.25
CA MET A 74 -9.33 -10.13 -5.72
C MET A 74 -8.85 -9.61 -4.37
N VAL A 75 -7.96 -8.63 -4.38
CA VAL A 75 -7.38 -8.06 -3.16
C VAL A 75 -8.35 -7.11 -2.45
N ARG A 76 -8.39 -7.21 -1.11
CA ARG A 76 -9.11 -6.32 -0.19
C ARG A 76 -8.08 -5.50 0.61
N SER A 77 -7.92 -4.23 0.26
CA SER A 77 -6.97 -3.35 0.94
C SER A 77 -7.56 -2.77 2.22
N LEU A 78 -6.77 -2.76 3.30
CA LEU A 78 -7.10 -2.01 4.51
C LEU A 78 -6.73 -0.54 4.33
N GLY A 79 -7.72 0.35 4.43
CA GLY A 79 -7.57 1.80 4.30
C GLY A 79 -7.56 2.50 5.67
N ASP A 80 -6.89 3.65 5.73
CA ASP A 80 -6.94 4.50 6.92
C ASP A 80 -8.35 5.06 7.15
N HIS A 81 -8.82 5.04 8.40
CA HIS A 81 -10.15 5.50 8.79
C HIS A 81 -10.45 6.93 8.32
N ALA A 82 -9.43 7.79 8.19
CA ALA A 82 -9.58 9.15 7.71
C ALA A 82 -10.16 9.24 6.28
N HIS A 83 -9.93 8.24 5.42
CA HIS A 83 -10.50 8.24 4.08
C HIS A 83 -12.04 8.18 4.08
N PHE A 84 -12.62 7.44 5.03
CA PHE A 84 -14.07 7.22 5.11
C PHE A 84 -14.82 8.41 5.71
N LYS A 85 -14.09 9.43 6.20
CA LYS A 85 -14.65 10.72 6.63
C LYS A 85 -14.81 11.72 5.49
N VAL A 86 -14.23 11.45 4.31
CA VAL A 86 -14.25 12.37 3.16
C VAL A 86 -15.45 12.02 2.26
N PRO A 87 -16.44 12.93 2.10
CA PRO A 87 -17.63 12.65 1.30
C PRO A 87 -17.30 12.23 -0.13
N GLY A 88 -17.93 11.17 -0.63
CA GLY A 88 -17.74 10.61 -1.97
C GLY A 88 -16.44 9.82 -2.17
N TRP A 89 -15.34 10.19 -1.48
CA TRP A 89 -14.07 9.47 -1.56
C TRP A 89 -14.13 8.10 -0.87
N GLY A 90 -14.68 8.05 0.36
CA GLY A 90 -14.88 6.78 1.07
C GLY A 90 -15.73 5.79 0.28
N ASP A 91 -16.83 6.25 -0.32
CA ASP A 91 -17.72 5.42 -1.15
C ASP A 91 -17.00 4.87 -2.40
N ALA A 92 -16.16 5.69 -3.03
CA ALA A 92 -15.35 5.26 -4.17
C ALA A 92 -14.35 4.17 -3.78
N LEU A 93 -13.66 4.33 -2.64
CA LEU A 93 -12.74 3.33 -2.09
C LEU A 93 -13.48 2.01 -1.76
N ILE A 94 -14.66 2.09 -1.15
CA ILE A 94 -15.50 0.92 -0.84
C ILE A 94 -15.83 0.14 -2.12
N ARG A 95 -16.24 0.84 -3.20
CA ARG A 95 -16.52 0.19 -4.50
C ARG A 95 -15.30 -0.47 -5.12
N MET A 96 -14.11 0.05 -4.82
CA MET A 96 -12.82 -0.56 -5.21
C MET A 96 -12.36 -1.66 -4.24
N GLY A 97 -13.16 -2.04 -3.24
CA GLY A 97 -12.86 -3.14 -2.33
C GLY A 97 -12.00 -2.76 -1.14
N VAL A 98 -11.74 -1.47 -0.92
CA VAL A 98 -11.03 -1.00 0.27
C VAL A 98 -11.96 -1.06 1.48
N VAL A 99 -11.42 -1.49 2.61
CA VAL A 99 -12.14 -1.69 3.86
C VAL A 99 -11.49 -0.85 4.95
N ASP A 100 -12.29 -0.27 5.85
CA ASP A 100 -11.73 0.45 7.00
C ASP A 100 -10.84 -0.47 7.83
N GLY A 101 -9.60 -0.04 8.08
CA GLY A 101 -8.50 -0.82 8.64
C GLY A 101 -8.60 -1.11 10.14
N THR A 102 -9.81 -1.32 10.64
CA THR A 102 -10.06 -1.77 12.02
C THR A 102 -9.67 -3.25 12.17
N ARG A 103 -9.35 -3.66 13.41
CA ARG A 103 -8.97 -5.05 13.69
C ARG A 103 -10.14 -5.99 13.42
N GLU A 104 -11.34 -5.52 13.71
CA GLU A 104 -12.61 -6.23 13.61
C GLU A 104 -12.93 -6.52 12.13
N ASN A 105 -12.77 -5.52 11.26
CA ASN A 105 -12.93 -5.69 9.81
C ASN A 105 -11.85 -6.58 9.20
N ALA A 106 -10.58 -6.40 9.58
CA ALA A 106 -9.49 -7.24 9.13
C ALA A 106 -9.69 -8.71 9.55
N SER A 107 -10.14 -8.93 10.78
CA SER A 107 -10.50 -10.26 11.30
C SER A 107 -11.63 -10.88 10.50
N GLU A 108 -12.66 -10.10 10.15
CA GLU A 108 -13.78 -10.59 9.35
C GLU A 108 -13.36 -10.97 7.92
N LEU A 109 -12.53 -10.15 7.26
CA LEU A 109 -11.93 -10.51 5.96
C LEU A 109 -11.13 -11.81 6.06
N MET A 110 -10.34 -11.98 7.12
CA MET A 110 -9.55 -13.20 7.33
C MET A 110 -10.43 -14.43 7.63
N ARG A 111 -11.56 -14.28 8.31
CA ARG A 111 -12.54 -15.38 8.49
C ARG A 111 -13.17 -15.81 7.17
N ARG A 112 -13.42 -14.86 6.26
CA ARG A 112 -13.99 -15.12 4.93
C ARG A 112 -13.03 -15.81 3.97
N GLY A 113 -11.74 -15.90 4.30
CA GLY A 113 -10.74 -16.41 3.37
C GLY A 113 -10.27 -15.36 2.37
N ASP A 114 -10.56 -14.07 2.56
CA ASP A 114 -10.21 -13.03 1.60
C ASP A 114 -8.68 -12.87 1.46
N LEU A 115 -8.24 -12.41 0.28
CA LEU A 115 -6.89 -11.92 0.05
C LEU A 115 -6.79 -10.48 0.57
N VAL A 116 -6.05 -10.26 1.66
CA VAL A 116 -6.01 -8.96 2.36
C VAL A 116 -4.69 -8.26 2.08
N MET A 117 -4.71 -6.95 1.85
CA MET A 117 -3.50 -6.12 1.70
C MET A 117 -3.43 -5.06 2.79
N VAL A 118 -2.25 -4.91 3.38
CA VAL A 118 -1.99 -3.94 4.44
C VAL A 118 -0.62 -3.29 4.30
N PHE A 119 -0.57 -2.01 4.65
CA PHE A 119 0.66 -1.22 4.78
C PHE A 119 0.89 -0.92 6.26
N PRO A 120 1.76 -1.65 6.98
CA PRO A 120 1.84 -1.54 8.44
C PRO A 120 2.19 -0.14 8.96
N GLY A 121 2.95 0.63 8.17
CA GLY A 121 3.30 2.02 8.48
C GLY A 121 2.14 3.03 8.40
N GLY A 122 1.04 2.69 7.72
CA GLY A 122 -0.20 3.48 7.63
C GLY A 122 0.03 4.97 7.33
N GLY A 123 -0.77 5.84 7.94
CA GLY A 123 -0.72 7.30 7.74
C GLY A 123 0.68 7.94 7.88
N ARG A 124 1.56 7.44 8.76
CA ARG A 124 2.91 8.01 8.90
C ARG A 124 3.82 7.66 7.71
N GLU A 125 3.69 6.44 7.20
CA GLU A 125 4.53 5.95 6.11
C GLU A 125 4.09 6.49 4.76
N VAL A 126 2.81 6.80 4.59
CA VAL A 126 2.32 7.50 3.39
C VAL A 126 2.68 8.99 3.41
N ASN A 127 2.81 9.59 4.60
CA ASN A 127 3.20 10.99 4.79
C ASN A 127 4.71 11.12 5.09
N LYS A 128 5.53 10.62 4.16
CA LYS A 128 6.99 10.65 4.29
C LYS A 128 7.57 12.06 4.26
N ARG A 129 8.74 12.18 4.88
CA ARG A 129 9.59 13.36 4.86
C ARG A 129 10.66 13.25 3.77
N LYS A 130 11.35 14.35 3.51
CA LYS A 130 12.55 14.32 2.66
C LYS A 130 13.52 13.25 3.14
N ASN A 131 14.12 12.52 2.20
CA ASN A 131 15.08 11.44 2.47
C ASN A 131 14.53 10.22 3.24
N GLU A 132 13.19 10.06 3.31
CA GLU A 132 12.57 8.84 3.83
C GLU A 132 12.15 7.86 2.72
N GLN A 133 12.57 8.12 1.48
CA GLN A 133 12.16 7.34 0.31
C GLN A 133 12.33 5.84 0.55
N TYR A 134 11.24 5.07 0.38
CA TYR A 134 11.18 3.61 0.59
C TYR A 134 11.52 3.10 2.00
N LYS A 135 11.68 3.95 3.01
CA LYS A 135 11.88 3.51 4.39
C LYS A 135 10.57 2.98 4.98
N LEU A 136 10.65 1.82 5.64
CA LEU A 136 9.55 1.27 6.43
C LEU A 136 9.41 2.04 7.75
N VAL A 137 8.23 2.62 8.01
CA VAL A 137 7.96 3.42 9.22
C VAL A 137 6.87 2.75 10.06
N TRP A 138 7.12 1.50 10.46
CA TRP A 138 6.14 0.64 11.13
C TRP A 138 6.01 0.91 12.63
N LYS A 139 6.94 1.65 13.24
CA LYS A 139 7.01 1.89 14.69
C LYS A 139 6.90 0.56 15.46
N ASN A 140 6.13 0.52 16.54
CA ASN A 140 5.85 -0.68 17.35
C ASN A 140 4.56 -1.42 16.93
N ARG A 141 4.08 -1.24 15.70
CA ARG A 141 2.81 -1.84 15.26
C ARG A 141 2.98 -3.34 15.01
N LEU A 142 2.26 -4.15 15.79
CA LEU A 142 2.26 -5.61 15.72
C LEU A 142 0.93 -6.20 15.20
N GLY A 143 -0.08 -5.37 14.94
CA GLY A 143 -1.45 -5.81 14.65
C GLY A 143 -1.57 -6.80 13.50
N PHE A 144 -0.92 -6.53 12.35
CA PHE A 144 -0.98 -7.43 11.19
C PHE A 144 -0.37 -8.80 11.50
N ALA A 145 0.73 -8.83 12.25
CA ALA A 145 1.41 -10.07 12.64
C ALA A 145 0.55 -10.88 13.61
N ARG A 146 -0.09 -10.22 14.59
CA ARG A 146 -1.04 -10.89 15.51
C ARG A 146 -2.21 -11.51 14.76
N LEU A 147 -2.80 -10.76 13.82
CA LEU A 147 -3.90 -11.25 12.99
C LEU A 147 -3.46 -12.43 12.10
N ALA A 148 -2.29 -12.33 11.46
CA ALA A 148 -1.77 -13.42 10.64
C ALA A 148 -1.58 -14.72 11.46
N ILE A 149 -1.04 -14.62 12.67
CA ILE A 149 -0.90 -15.74 13.61
C ILE A 149 -2.28 -16.29 14.01
N GLN A 150 -3.19 -15.40 14.44
CA GLN A 150 -4.52 -15.76 14.93
C GLN A 150 -5.32 -16.56 13.90
N PHE A 151 -5.26 -16.17 12.63
CA PHE A 151 -6.04 -16.79 11.56
C PHE A 151 -5.26 -17.83 10.75
N GLY A 152 -3.99 -18.08 11.09
CA GLY A 152 -3.11 -18.98 10.34
C GLY A 152 -2.99 -18.55 8.88
N TYR A 153 -2.80 -17.26 8.64
CA TYR A 153 -2.65 -16.67 7.31
C TYR A 153 -1.17 -16.64 6.93
N PRO A 154 -0.80 -17.15 5.74
CA PRO A 154 0.54 -16.90 5.20
C PRO A 154 0.68 -15.42 4.87
N ILE A 155 1.83 -14.85 5.20
CA ILE A 155 2.17 -13.48 4.81
C ILE A 155 2.94 -13.53 3.50
N ILE A 156 2.46 -12.83 2.48
CA ILE A 156 3.23 -12.60 1.26
C ILE A 156 3.87 -11.22 1.37
N PRO A 157 5.19 -11.12 1.62
CA PRO A 157 5.87 -9.83 1.60
C PRO A 157 5.85 -9.28 0.17
N PHE A 158 5.59 -7.98 0.01
CA PHE A 158 5.71 -7.32 -1.28
C PHE A 158 6.48 -6.01 -1.19
N ALA A 159 7.10 -5.64 -2.30
CA ALA A 159 7.77 -4.36 -2.48
C ALA A 159 7.16 -3.58 -3.64
N SER A 160 7.04 -2.27 -3.47
CA SER A 160 6.49 -1.33 -4.44
C SER A 160 7.47 -0.17 -4.63
N VAL A 161 8.11 -0.11 -5.80
CA VAL A 161 9.15 0.87 -6.13
C VAL A 161 8.79 1.64 -7.40
N GLY A 162 9.29 2.86 -7.52
CA GLY A 162 9.12 3.73 -8.69
C GLY A 162 8.20 4.93 -8.46
N ALA A 163 7.09 4.76 -7.73
CA ALA A 163 6.11 5.84 -7.55
C ALA A 163 6.72 7.09 -6.87
N GLU A 164 7.55 6.90 -5.84
CA GLU A 164 8.23 8.02 -5.15
C GLU A 164 9.30 8.72 -5.99
N HIS A 165 9.71 8.19 -7.16
CA HIS A 165 10.57 8.93 -8.10
C HIS A 165 9.75 9.89 -8.98
N GLY A 166 8.43 9.69 -9.04
CA GLY A 166 7.51 10.56 -9.76
C GLY A 166 7.26 11.90 -9.06
N ILE A 167 7.65 12.03 -7.81
CA ILE A 167 7.37 13.21 -6.98
C ILE A 167 8.61 13.67 -6.22
N ASP A 168 8.71 14.99 -6.03
CA ASP A 168 9.70 15.64 -5.19
C ASP A 168 8.97 16.30 -4.02
N ILE A 169 9.37 15.98 -2.79
CA ILE A 169 8.85 16.66 -1.59
C ILE A 169 9.44 18.07 -1.53
N VAL A 170 8.57 19.08 -1.56
CA VAL A 170 8.94 20.51 -1.46
C VAL A 170 8.96 20.95 -0.01
N LEU A 171 7.87 20.65 0.72
CA LEU A 171 7.72 20.89 2.15
C LEU A 171 7.16 19.63 2.82
N ASP A 172 7.64 19.34 4.02
CA ASP A 172 7.17 18.22 4.84
C ASP A 172 6.96 18.68 6.29
N ASN A 173 6.61 17.72 7.14
CA ASN A 173 6.26 17.98 8.53
C ASN A 173 7.43 18.43 9.42
N GLU A 174 8.68 18.48 8.94
CA GLU A 174 9.79 19.09 9.69
C GLU A 174 9.85 20.61 9.48
N SER A 175 9.18 21.13 8.45
CA SER A 175 9.10 22.56 8.22
C SER A 175 8.09 23.22 9.17
N LYS A 176 8.55 24.24 9.90
CA LYS A 176 7.67 25.11 10.72
C LYS A 176 6.56 25.79 9.90
N LEU A 177 6.72 25.91 8.59
CA LEU A 177 5.71 26.46 7.68
C LEU A 177 4.49 25.54 7.52
N MET A 178 4.61 24.25 7.84
CA MET A 178 3.50 23.30 7.79
C MET A 178 2.61 23.34 9.03
N ALA A 179 2.92 24.15 10.06
CA ALA A 179 2.16 24.18 11.32
C ALA A 179 0.64 24.37 11.15
N PRO A 180 0.13 25.23 10.23
CA PRO A 180 -1.32 25.34 10.00
C PRO A 180 -1.93 24.05 9.40
N VAL A 181 -1.20 23.40 8.48
CA VAL A 181 -1.62 22.14 7.86
C VAL A 181 -1.61 21.02 8.89
N GLN A 182 -0.58 20.96 9.75
CA GLN A 182 -0.46 19.99 10.84
C GLN A 182 -1.60 20.11 11.84
N PHE A 183 -1.94 21.34 12.25
CA PHE A 183 -3.07 21.59 13.14
C PHE A 183 -4.40 21.11 12.55
N PHE A 184 -4.63 21.37 11.25
CA PHE A 184 -5.83 20.91 10.58
C PHE A 184 -5.84 19.38 10.38
N ALA A 185 -4.69 18.80 9.99
CA ALA A 185 -4.50 17.36 9.85
C ALA A 185 -4.72 16.63 11.18
N GLU A 186 -4.24 17.17 12.30
CA GLU A 186 -4.48 16.59 13.62
C GLU A 186 -5.97 16.60 13.95
N LYS A 187 -6.68 17.69 13.69
CA LYS A 187 -8.13 17.78 13.94
C LYS A 187 -8.99 16.88 13.04
N VAL A 188 -8.60 16.70 11.77
CA VAL A 188 -9.42 15.98 10.79
C VAL A 188 -9.00 14.51 10.65
N LEU A 189 -7.70 14.27 10.59
CA LEU A 189 -7.08 12.95 10.35
C LEU A 189 -6.62 12.28 11.64
N GLY A 190 -6.57 12.97 12.79
CA GLY A 190 -6.13 12.40 14.06
C GLY A 190 -4.63 12.13 14.14
N THR A 191 -3.84 12.72 13.23
CA THR A 191 -2.37 12.59 13.19
C THR A 191 -1.73 13.94 12.86
N PRO A 192 -0.62 14.31 13.54
CA PRO A 192 0.12 15.52 13.21
C PRO A 192 0.93 15.37 11.91
N ASP A 193 1.21 14.13 11.48
CA ASP A 193 1.89 13.86 10.23
C ASP A 193 0.89 13.98 9.06
N GLY A 194 0.65 15.22 8.59
CA GLY A 194 -0.17 15.52 7.42
C GLY A 194 0.55 15.25 6.09
N PRO A 195 -0.16 15.27 4.95
CA PRO A 195 0.45 15.02 3.64
C PRO A 195 1.52 16.07 3.31
N PRO A 196 2.70 15.66 2.81
CA PRO A 196 3.74 16.60 2.38
C PRO A 196 3.28 17.37 1.14
N LEU A 197 3.80 18.60 0.97
CA LEU A 197 3.64 19.33 -0.28
C LEU A 197 4.64 18.76 -1.29
N VAL A 198 4.13 18.27 -2.40
CA VAL A 198 4.93 17.64 -3.46
C VAL A 198 4.80 18.38 -4.79
N ARG A 199 5.80 18.18 -5.66
CA ARG A 199 5.72 18.52 -7.08
C ARG A 199 6.17 17.33 -7.93
N GLY A 200 5.62 17.17 -9.13
CA GLY A 200 6.05 16.14 -10.09
C GLY A 200 6.40 16.74 -11.44
N VAL A 201 5.40 16.96 -12.30
CA VAL A 201 5.56 17.60 -13.61
C VAL A 201 5.64 19.11 -13.43
N GLY A 202 6.83 19.68 -13.69
CA GLY A 202 7.09 21.10 -13.46
C GLY A 202 6.87 21.50 -12.00
N LEU A 203 6.01 22.50 -11.77
CA LEU A 203 5.60 22.98 -10.45
C LEU A 203 4.25 22.41 -9.99
N THR A 204 3.68 21.45 -10.72
CA THR A 204 2.36 20.88 -10.41
C THR A 204 2.47 19.70 -9.43
N PRO A 205 1.41 19.38 -8.66
CA PRO A 205 1.37 18.19 -7.80
C PRO A 205 1.20 16.88 -8.60
N VAL A 206 1.08 16.94 -9.92
CA VAL A 206 0.88 15.78 -10.79
C VAL A 206 2.16 14.96 -10.83
N PRO A 207 2.17 13.69 -10.38
CA PRO A 207 3.37 12.85 -10.43
C PRO A 207 3.89 12.66 -11.86
N ARG A 208 5.21 12.65 -12.00
CA ARG A 208 5.84 12.22 -13.25
C ARG A 208 5.52 10.73 -13.47
N PRO A 209 5.25 10.34 -14.72
CA PRO A 209 4.92 8.97 -15.09
C PRO A 209 6.16 8.06 -15.12
N GLU A 210 6.73 7.83 -13.94
CA GLU A 210 7.79 6.86 -13.72
C GLU A 210 7.21 5.44 -13.70
N ARG A 211 7.96 4.49 -14.27
CA ARG A 211 7.63 3.06 -14.18
C ARG A 211 7.56 2.62 -12.74
N GLN A 212 6.57 1.79 -12.42
CA GLN A 212 6.46 1.12 -11.13
C GLN A 212 6.87 -0.35 -11.25
N TYR A 213 7.48 -0.86 -10.18
CA TYR A 213 8.01 -2.21 -10.08
C TYR A 213 7.44 -2.82 -8.81
N TYR A 214 6.75 -3.95 -8.98
CA TYR A 214 6.14 -4.69 -7.89
C TYR A 214 6.78 -6.05 -7.80
N TRP A 215 7.16 -6.44 -6.59
CA TRP A 215 7.70 -7.76 -6.30
C TRP A 215 6.90 -8.41 -5.18
N PHE A 216 6.61 -9.70 -5.33
CA PHE A 216 6.00 -10.53 -4.29
C PHE A 216 6.98 -11.64 -3.92
N GLY A 217 7.35 -11.72 -2.64
CA GLY A 217 8.30 -12.70 -2.12
C GLY A 217 7.66 -14.03 -1.76
N GLU A 218 8.48 -14.96 -1.28
CA GLU A 218 8.02 -16.26 -0.80
C GLU A 218 7.08 -16.12 0.42
N PRO A 219 6.07 -17.01 0.55
CA PRO A 219 5.18 -17.00 1.70
C PRO A 219 5.93 -17.20 3.03
N ILE A 220 5.69 -16.31 3.98
CA ILE A 220 6.12 -16.45 5.36
C ILE A 220 5.02 -17.21 6.11
N ASP A 221 5.34 -18.44 6.52
CA ASP A 221 4.48 -19.25 7.35
C ASP A 221 4.41 -18.69 8.78
N THR A 222 3.20 -18.63 9.32
CA THR A 222 2.90 -18.17 10.68
C THR A 222 2.46 -19.31 11.62
N THR A 223 2.31 -20.52 11.10
CA THR A 223 1.77 -21.67 11.85
C THR A 223 2.65 -22.10 13.02
N GLU A 224 3.98 -21.86 12.96
CA GLU A 224 4.90 -22.11 14.08
C GLU A 224 4.53 -21.30 15.35
N PHE A 225 3.78 -20.21 15.18
CA PHE A 225 3.32 -19.33 16.27
C PHE A 225 1.83 -19.53 16.60
N SER A 226 1.17 -20.57 16.10
CA SER A 226 -0.26 -20.80 16.33
C SER A 226 -0.62 -20.75 17.82
N GLY A 227 -1.69 -20.02 18.15
CA GLY A 227 -2.13 -19.76 19.53
C GLY A 227 -1.27 -18.77 20.32
N GLN A 228 -0.33 -18.08 19.67
CA GLN A 228 0.56 -17.09 20.29
C GLN A 228 0.30 -15.67 19.77
N GLU A 229 -0.90 -15.38 19.26
CA GLU A 229 -1.28 -14.05 18.74
C GLU A 229 -1.22 -12.95 19.82
N ALA A 230 -1.42 -13.31 21.09
CA ALA A 230 -1.27 -12.39 22.22
C ALA A 230 0.19 -12.26 22.72
N ASN A 231 1.12 -13.05 22.19
CA ASN A 231 2.53 -13.02 22.59
C ASN A 231 3.30 -12.00 21.73
N ASP A 232 3.71 -10.91 22.36
CA ASP A 232 4.45 -9.81 21.70
C ASP A 232 5.76 -10.26 21.08
N ASN A 233 6.44 -11.26 21.65
CA ASN A 233 7.68 -11.78 21.08
C ASN A 233 7.41 -12.56 19.78
N ALA A 234 6.36 -13.39 19.76
CA ALA A 234 5.95 -14.12 18.57
C ALA A 234 5.53 -13.14 17.44
N ALA A 235 4.66 -12.18 17.77
CA ALA A 235 4.23 -11.15 16.82
C ALA A 235 5.41 -10.30 16.30
N ARG A 236 6.39 -9.98 17.17
CA ARG A 236 7.58 -9.22 16.79
C ARG A 236 8.49 -10.01 15.84
N LYS A 237 8.70 -11.31 16.07
CA LYS A 237 9.46 -12.18 15.15
C LYS A 237 8.83 -12.22 13.77
N VAL A 238 7.50 -12.43 13.69
CA VAL A 238 6.77 -12.41 12.42
C VAL A 238 6.90 -11.05 11.73
N ARG A 239 6.73 -9.95 12.48
CA ARG A 239 6.90 -8.59 11.96
C ARG A 239 8.31 -8.36 11.40
N GLU A 240 9.35 -8.74 12.14
CA GLU A 240 10.75 -8.50 11.75
C GLU A 240 11.15 -9.34 10.53
N ARG A 241 10.73 -10.61 10.48
CA ARG A 241 10.91 -11.45 9.28
C ARG A 241 10.22 -10.85 8.06
N THR A 242 9.00 -10.34 8.24
CA THR A 242 8.25 -9.67 7.16
C THR A 242 8.94 -8.38 6.72
N ALA A 243 9.39 -7.54 7.67
CA ALA A 243 10.09 -6.30 7.36
C ALA A 243 11.37 -6.56 6.56
N ALA A 244 12.19 -7.52 7.00
CA ALA A 244 13.42 -7.88 6.31
C ALA A 244 13.15 -8.39 4.88
N ALA A 245 12.09 -9.18 4.68
CA ALA A 245 11.71 -9.65 3.34
C ALA A 245 11.22 -8.50 2.44
N VAL A 246 10.48 -7.54 2.98
CA VAL A 246 10.04 -6.34 2.25
C VAL A 246 11.24 -5.45 1.90
N GLU A 247 12.15 -5.21 2.84
CA GLU A 247 13.39 -4.43 2.61
C GLU A 247 14.24 -5.07 1.51
N HIS A 248 14.41 -6.39 1.55
CA HIS A 248 15.08 -7.13 0.48
C HIS A 248 14.37 -6.94 -0.88
N GLY A 249 13.05 -7.05 -0.92
CA GLY A 249 12.26 -6.79 -2.13
C GLY A 249 12.44 -5.36 -2.67
N ILE A 250 12.52 -4.37 -1.79
CA ILE A 250 12.79 -2.97 -2.17
C ILE A 250 14.16 -2.85 -2.81
N GLU A 251 15.20 -3.44 -2.23
CA GLU A 251 16.55 -3.45 -2.78
C GLU A 251 16.58 -4.07 -4.19
N LEU A 252 15.93 -5.23 -4.38
CA LEU A 252 15.81 -5.88 -5.68
C LEU A 252 15.12 -4.98 -6.71
N MET A 253 14.00 -4.35 -6.34
CA MET A 253 13.23 -3.51 -7.25
C MET A 253 13.92 -2.17 -7.55
N LEU A 254 14.71 -1.64 -6.63
CA LEU A 254 15.58 -0.49 -6.89
C LEU A 254 16.68 -0.84 -7.89
N ALA A 255 17.31 -2.02 -7.75
CA ALA A 255 18.30 -2.51 -8.71
C ALA A 255 17.69 -2.73 -10.10
N GLU A 256 16.53 -3.38 -10.20
CA GLU A 256 15.80 -3.56 -11.46
C GLU A 256 15.46 -2.21 -12.11
N ARG A 257 15.01 -1.24 -11.30
CA ARG A 257 14.74 0.11 -11.79
C ARG A 257 16.00 0.76 -12.37
N GLU A 258 17.13 0.69 -11.68
CA GLU A 258 18.37 1.31 -12.15
C GLU A 258 18.89 0.66 -13.45
N ALA A 259 18.67 -0.65 -13.61
CA ALA A 259 18.98 -1.36 -14.83
C ALA A 259 17.99 -1.10 -15.98
N ASP A 260 16.76 -0.66 -15.70
CA ASP A 260 15.73 -0.43 -16.72
C ASP A 260 15.93 0.92 -17.45
N PRO A 261 16.32 0.92 -18.74
CA PRO A 261 16.47 2.15 -19.50
C PRO A 261 15.13 2.77 -19.92
N ASN A 262 14.05 1.99 -19.85
CA ASN A 262 12.68 2.36 -20.17
C ASN A 262 11.89 2.74 -18.91
N ARG A 263 12.58 3.11 -17.82
CA ARG A 263 11.95 3.52 -16.56
C ARG A 263 11.14 4.81 -16.69
N SER A 264 11.67 5.82 -17.39
CA SER A 264 11.00 7.11 -17.61
C SER A 264 10.34 7.18 -18.99
N LEU A 265 9.43 8.13 -19.19
CA LEU A 265 8.88 8.38 -20.52
C LEU A 265 9.92 8.81 -21.54
N VAL A 266 10.84 9.69 -21.14
CA VAL A 266 11.94 10.14 -22.00
C VAL A 266 12.77 8.95 -22.46
N GLY A 267 13.15 8.07 -21.54
CA GLY A 267 13.92 6.85 -21.87
C GLY A 267 13.20 5.94 -22.87
N ARG A 268 11.87 5.85 -22.78
CA ARG A 268 11.05 5.06 -23.73
C ARG A 268 10.94 5.73 -25.10
N LEU A 269 10.74 7.04 -25.16
CA LEU A 269 10.61 7.78 -26.41
C LEU A 269 11.92 7.76 -27.21
N LEU A 270 13.06 7.92 -26.54
CA LEU A 270 14.38 7.86 -27.19
C LEU A 270 14.72 6.49 -27.79
N ARG A 271 13.96 5.43 -27.45
CA ARG A 271 14.18 4.04 -27.86
C ARG A 271 13.03 3.45 -28.66
N SER A 272 11.90 4.15 -28.82
CA SER A 272 10.82 3.73 -29.70
C SER A 272 11.13 3.99 -31.17
N ASP A 273 12.14 4.81 -31.44
CA ASP A 273 12.53 5.29 -32.77
C ASP A 273 13.81 4.57 -33.29
N SER A 274 14.22 3.48 -32.63
CA SER A 274 15.36 2.60 -32.95
C SER A 274 14.91 1.17 -33.12
#